data_AF-A0AAQ4ET04-F1
#
_entry.id   AF-A0AAQ4ET04-F1
#
_cell.length_a   1.000
_cell.length_b   1.000
_cell.length_c   1.000
_cell.angle_alpha   90.00
_cell.angle_beta   90.00
_cell.angle_gamma   90.00
#
_symmetry.space_group_name_H-M   'P 1'
#
loop_
_entity.id
_entity.type
_entity.pdbx_description
1 polymer ?
#
loop_
_entity_poly.entity_id
_entity_poly.type
_entity_poly.pdbx_seq_one_letter_code
_entity_poly.pdbx_strand_id
1 'polypeptide(L)'
;MLKFAREKRSDPKIEYRNLDLLSDQDVERFVLAEGHFQMVYSFSALHWIADHRHALKNIETLMAPGGECFLLFSSDLVVFDVFTAMINSPRWEKYSG
;
A
#
# COMPACT_ATOMS: atom_id res chain seq x y z
N MET A 1 -3.27 14.11 -0.56
CA MET A 1 -4.47 13.23 -0.60
C MET A 1 -5.31 13.33 0.67
N LEU A 2 -4.77 13.10 1.87
CA LEU A 2 -5.58 13.10 3.11
C LEU A 2 -6.34 14.42 3.37
N LYS A 3 -5.70 15.58 3.16
CA LYS A 3 -6.37 16.90 3.30
C LYS A 3 -7.64 16.98 2.42
N PHE A 4 -7.51 16.62 1.15
CA PHE A 4 -8.63 16.60 0.21
C PHE A 4 -9.73 15.62 0.64
N ALA A 5 -9.37 14.42 1.12
CA ALA A 5 -10.34 13.45 1.60
C ALA A 5 -11.11 13.96 2.83
N ARG A 6 -10.42 14.57 3.80
CA ARG A 6 -11.07 15.22 4.96
C ARG A 6 -12.05 16.29 4.53
N GLU A 7 -11.66 17.15 3.60
CA GLU A 7 -12.50 18.26 3.13
C GLU A 7 -13.73 17.79 2.34
N LYS A 8 -13.62 16.68 1.60
CA LYS A 8 -14.69 16.19 0.72
C LYS A 8 -15.54 15.07 1.32
N ARG A 9 -15.02 14.34 2.30
CA ARG A 9 -15.61 13.13 2.88
C ARG A 9 -15.41 13.12 4.41
N SER A 10 -15.76 14.20 5.08
CA SER A 10 -15.79 14.25 6.54
C SER A 10 -16.98 13.46 7.07
N ASP A 11 -16.72 12.51 7.96
CA ASP A 11 -17.72 11.74 8.70
C ASP A 11 -17.17 11.49 10.11
N PRO A 12 -17.97 11.60 11.18
CA PRO A 12 -17.51 11.35 12.54
C PRO A 12 -16.97 9.94 12.79
N LYS A 13 -17.27 8.97 11.93
CA LYS A 13 -16.77 7.59 12.00
C LYS A 13 -15.49 7.36 11.20
N ILE A 14 -14.98 8.38 10.49
CA ILE A 14 -13.83 8.24 9.60
C ILE A 14 -12.72 9.17 10.05
N GLU A 15 -11.61 8.56 10.46
CA GLU A 15 -10.36 9.27 10.66
C GLU A 15 -9.40 9.01 9.51
N TYR A 16 -8.65 10.05 9.14
CA TYR A 16 -7.61 9.98 8.12
C TYR A 16 -6.26 10.05 8.82
N ARG A 17 -5.35 9.14 8.50
CA ARG A 17 -3.98 9.12 9.06
C ARG A 17 -3.00 8.73 7.97
N ASN A 18 -1.76 9.20 8.08
CA ASN A 18 -0.68 8.68 7.26
C ASN A 18 -0.11 7.46 7.97
N LEU A 19 0.26 6.46 7.18
CA LEU A 19 0.99 5.29 7.63
C LEU A 19 1.94 4.90 6.49
N ASP A 20 3.23 4.75 6.81
CA ASP A 20 4.18 4.10 5.92
C ASP A 20 4.17 2.60 6.22
N LEU A 21 3.70 1.81 5.26
CA LEU A 21 3.54 0.37 5.42
C LEU A 21 4.88 -0.39 5.38
N LEU A 22 5.94 0.22 4.85
CA LEU A 22 7.28 -0.38 4.81
C LEU A 22 8.15 0.02 6.01
N SER A 23 7.60 0.77 6.96
CA SER A 23 8.27 1.18 8.19
C SER A 23 7.69 0.41 9.37
N ASP A 24 8.40 -0.63 9.82
CA ASP A 24 8.00 -1.43 10.99
C ASP A 24 7.71 -0.56 12.21
N GLN A 25 8.57 0.43 12.46
CA GLN A 25 8.41 1.36 13.58
C GLN A 25 7.13 2.19 13.47
N ASP A 26 6.74 2.64 12.28
CA ASP A 26 5.52 3.41 12.11
C ASP A 26 4.27 2.53 12.27
N VAL A 27 4.32 1.29 11.76
CA VAL A 27 3.23 0.30 11.93
C VAL A 27 3.03 -0.04 13.40
N GLU A 28 4.10 -0.34 14.14
CA GLU A 28 4.04 -0.63 15.58
C GLU A 28 3.49 0.55 16.37
N ARG A 29 3.94 1.78 16.08
CA ARG A 29 3.42 3.00 16.71
C ARG A 29 1.95 3.22 16.39
N PHE A 30 1.54 2.92 15.16
CA PHE A 30 0.15 3.06 14.74
C PHE A 30 -0.77 2.11 15.49
N VAL A 31 -0.39 0.83 15.60
CA VAL A 31 -1.13 -0.17 16.39
C VAL A 31 -1.17 0.21 17.86
N LEU A 32 -0.08 0.74 18.42
CA LEU A 32 -0.06 1.20 19.81
C LEU A 32 -1.04 2.36 20.05
N ALA A 33 -1.18 3.28 19.08
CA ALA A 33 -2.03 4.45 19.21
C ALA A 33 -3.51 4.17 18.91
N GLU A 34 -3.78 3.37 17.88
CA GLU A 34 -5.12 3.20 17.30
C GLU A 34 -5.71 1.80 17.61
N GLY A 35 -4.89 0.87 18.10
CA GLY A 35 -5.25 -0.53 18.32
C GLY A 35 -5.10 -1.39 17.06
N HIS A 36 -5.52 -2.65 17.18
CA HIS A 36 -5.57 -3.58 16.06
C HIS A 36 -6.94 -3.54 15.37
N PHE A 37 -6.97 -3.87 14.08
CA PHE A 37 -8.16 -3.76 13.24
C PHE A 37 -8.75 -5.14 12.94
N GLN A 38 -10.07 -5.27 13.07
CA GLN A 38 -10.77 -6.48 12.64
C GLN A 38 -10.75 -6.65 11.11
N MET A 39 -10.72 -5.53 10.37
CA MET A 39 -10.79 -5.51 8.91
C MET A 39 -9.75 -4.54 8.36
N VAL A 40 -8.90 -5.01 7.46
CA VAL A 40 -7.94 -4.16 6.73
C VAL A 40 -8.24 -4.22 5.24
N TYR A 41 -8.37 -3.06 4.61
CA TYR A 41 -8.64 -2.94 3.18
C TYR A 41 -7.47 -2.26 2.47
N SER A 42 -7.05 -2.81 1.34
CA SER A 42 -6.08 -2.17 0.45
C SER A 42 -6.62 -2.14 -0.97
N PHE A 43 -6.74 -0.93 -1.53
CA PHE A 43 -7.21 -0.72 -2.88
C PHE A 43 -6.12 -0.09 -3.72
N SER A 44 -5.58 -0.86 -4.66
CA SER A 44 -4.64 -0.38 -5.67
C SER A 44 -3.41 0.32 -5.08
N ALA A 45 -2.91 -0.15 -3.93
CA ALA A 45 -1.71 0.39 -3.30
C ALA A 45 -0.50 -0.54 -3.43
N LEU A 46 -0.70 -1.86 -3.35
CA LEU A 46 0.40 -2.82 -3.24
C LEU A 46 1.25 -2.96 -4.51
N HIS A 47 0.71 -2.65 -5.69
CA HIS A 47 1.48 -2.72 -6.94
C HIS A 47 2.60 -1.67 -7.04
N TRP A 48 2.65 -0.71 -6.11
CA TRP A 48 3.75 0.25 -5.99
C TRP A 48 4.80 -0.16 -4.96
N ILE A 49 4.56 -1.26 -4.22
CA ILE A 49 5.46 -1.72 -3.19
C ILE A 49 6.46 -2.71 -3.79
N ALA A 50 7.75 -2.48 -3.56
CA ALA A 50 8.80 -3.39 -4.01
C ALA A 50 8.80 -4.69 -3.18
N ASP A 51 8.86 -4.57 -1.84
CA ASP A 51 8.86 -5.72 -0.93
C ASP A 51 7.45 -6.08 -0.46
N HIS A 52 6.76 -6.85 -1.29
CA HIS A 52 5.40 -7.32 -0.99
C HIS A 52 5.36 -8.22 0.26
N ARG A 53 6.42 -9.01 0.52
CA ARG A 53 6.45 -9.91 1.69
C ARG A 53 6.48 -9.10 2.97
N HIS A 54 7.33 -8.08 3.02
CA HIS A 54 7.43 -7.18 4.15
C HIS A 54 6.13 -6.41 4.38
N ALA A 55 5.56 -5.82 3.32
CA ALA A 55 4.28 -5.11 3.43
C ALA A 55 3.12 -6.00 3.89
N LEU A 56 3.03 -7.25 3.40
CA LEU A 56 2.00 -8.20 3.84
C LEU A 56 2.17 -8.59 5.31
N LYS A 57 3.41 -8.73 5.79
CA LYS A 57 3.69 -8.94 7.22
C LYS A 57 3.24 -7.75 8.06
N ASN A 58 3.45 -6.52 7.58
CA ASN A 58 3.00 -5.33 8.29
C ASN A 58 1.48 -5.16 8.24
N ILE A 59 0.81 -5.59 7.17
CA ILE A 59 -0.65 -5.70 7.13
C ILE A 59 -1.14 -6.70 8.18
N GLU A 60 -0.48 -7.85 8.33
CA GLU A 60 -0.79 -8.83 9.38
C GLU A 60 -0.66 -8.22 10.78
N THR A 61 0.41 -7.46 11.04
CA THR A 61 0.60 -6.75 12.32
C THR A 61 -0.52 -5.76 12.64
N LEU A 62 -1.12 -5.12 11.62
CA LEU A 62 -2.27 -4.22 11.83
C LEU A 62 -3.53 -4.98 12.24
N MET A 63 -3.66 -6.27 11.89
CA MET A 63 -4.87 -7.05 12.13
C MET A 63 -4.94 -7.56 13.56
N ALA A 64 -6.15 -7.56 14.11
CA ALA A 64 -6.42 -8.25 15.37
C ALA A 64 -6.43 -9.78 15.15
N PRO A 65 -6.25 -10.60 16.21
CA PRO A 65 -6.41 -12.04 16.10
C PRO A 65 -7.78 -12.43 15.52
N GLY A 66 -7.75 -13.16 14.40
CA GLY A 66 -8.97 -13.55 13.67
C GLY A 66 -9.59 -12.45 12.80
N GLY A 67 -8.92 -11.30 12.64
CA GLY A 67 -9.28 -10.29 11.65
C GLY A 67 -9.01 -10.77 10.23
N GLU A 68 -9.60 -10.09 9.25
CA GLU A 68 -9.43 -10.42 7.83
C GLU A 68 -8.91 -9.20 7.05
N CYS A 69 -8.30 -9.48 5.91
CA CYS A 69 -7.90 -8.43 4.97
C CYS A 69 -8.51 -8.68 3.59
N PHE A 70 -8.86 -7.58 2.93
CA PHE A 70 -9.26 -7.58 1.53
C PHE A 70 -8.28 -6.73 0.72
N LEU A 71 -7.58 -7.37 -0.20
CA LEU A 71 -6.52 -6.74 -0.99
C LEU A 71 -6.93 -6.77 -2.48
N LEU A 72 -7.03 -5.59 -3.08
CA LEU A 72 -7.24 -5.42 -4.51
C LEU A 72 -6.01 -4.76 -5.11
N PHE A 73 -5.22 -5.48 -5.89
CA PHE A 73 -4.05 -4.94 -6.58
C PHE A 73 -3.73 -5.74 -7.84
N SER A 74 -2.96 -5.12 -8.73
CA SER A 74 -2.45 -5.74 -9.94
C SER A 74 -1.13 -6.45 -9.64
N SER A 75 -1.09 -7.78 -9.69
CA SER A 75 0.15 -8.54 -9.49
C SER A 75 0.97 -8.66 -10.78
N ASP A 76 0.32 -9.04 -11.87
CA ASP A 76 0.97 -9.38 -13.14
C ASP A 76 0.19 -8.79 -14.31
N LEU A 77 0.43 -7.51 -14.58
CA LEU A 77 -0.06 -6.88 -15.80
C LEU A 77 0.97 -7.06 -16.90
N VAL A 78 0.51 -7.43 -18.10
CA VAL A 78 1.30 -7.47 -19.36
C VAL A 78 2.09 -6.16 -19.59
N VAL A 79 1.62 -5.06 -18.99
CA VAL A 79 2.32 -3.78 -19.01
C VAL A 79 3.73 -3.88 -18.42
N PHE A 80 4.00 -4.74 -17.44
CA PHE A 80 5.34 -4.92 -16.86
C PHE A 80 6.31 -5.60 -17.85
N ASP A 81 5.82 -6.56 -18.64
CA ASP A 81 6.62 -7.15 -19.73
C ASP A 81 6.90 -6.11 -20.81
N VAL A 82 5.92 -5.28 -21.15
CA VAL A 82 6.08 -4.17 -22.09
C VAL A 82 7.09 -3.15 -21.56
N PHE A 83 7.00 -2.77 -20.28
CA PHE A 83 7.96 -1.84 -19.66
C PHE A 83 9.37 -2.42 -19.66
N THR A 84 9.52 -3.69 -19.28
CA THR A 84 10.80 -4.42 -19.33
C THR A 84 11.36 -4.42 -20.76
N ALA A 85 10.54 -4.73 -21.76
CA ALA A 85 10.95 -4.73 -23.16
C ALA A 85 11.32 -3.33 -23.66
N MET A 86 10.60 -2.29 -23.21
CA MET A 86 10.90 -0.90 -23.58
C MET A 86 12.20 -0.40 -22.96
N ILE A 87 12.46 -0.69 -21.67
CA ILE A 87 13.70 -0.32 -20.98
C ILE A 87 14.92 -0.96 -21.67
N ASN A 88 14.78 -2.20 -22.13
CA ASN A 88 15.85 -2.91 -22.83
C ASN A 88 15.93 -2.61 -24.34
N SER A 89 15.12 -1.67 -24.85
CA SER A 89 15.10 -1.32 -26.28
C SER A 89 16.11 -0.22 -26.60
N PRO A 90 16.89 -0.33 -27.71
CA PRO A 90 17.83 0.71 -28.15
C PRO A 90 17.18 2.08 -28.38
N ARG A 91 15.87 2.10 -28.65
CA ARG A 91 15.12 3.35 -28.86
C ARG A 91 15.05 4.24 -27.61
N TRP A 92 15.07 3.64 -26.43
CA TRP A 92 14.82 4.33 -25.16
C TRP A 92 16.04 4.35 -24.23
N GLU A 93 17.17 3.79 -24.65
CA GLU A 93 18.44 3.72 -23.91
C GLU A 93 18.91 5.07 -23.35
N LYS A 94 18.68 6.16 -24.10
CA LYS A 94 19.05 7.52 -23.65
C LYS A 94 18.25 8.04 -22.43
N TYR A 95 17.23 7.30 -21.98
CA TYR A 95 16.40 7.64 -20.83
C TYR A 95 16.48 6.59 -19.70
N SER A 96 17.29 5.54 -19.85
CA SER A 96 17.36 4.44 -18.88
C SER A 96 18.33 4.68 -17.70
N GLY A 97 18.65 5.94 -17.39
CA GLY A 97 19.47 6.37 -16.25
C GLY A 97 19.34 7.85 -15.96
#